data_AF-A0A536PQN4-F1
#
_entry.id   AF-A0A536PQN4-F1
#
_cell.length_a   1.000
_cell.length_b   1.000
_cell.length_c   1.000
_cell.angle_alpha   90.00
_cell.angle_beta   90.00
_cell.angle_gamma   90.00
#
_symmetry.space_group_name_H-M   'P 1'
#
loop_
_entity.id
_entity.type
_entity.pdbx_description
1 polymer ?
#
loop_
_entity_poly.entity_id
_entity_poly.type
_entity_poly.pdbx_seq_one_letter_code
_entity_poly.pdbx_strand_id
1 'polypeptide(L)'
;MTSKNLVQVTDQNFETTVAGAARPVLVDFWATWCAPCKALKPVIEELALEYADQIVIGELDVVRGGKPAQRIVGYQPKANLRQKIDAVL
;
A
#
# COMPACT_ATOMS: atom_id res chain seq x y z
N MET A 1 -8.80 -9.16 11.73
CA MET A 1 -9.78 -9.70 10.77
C MET A 1 -9.21 -9.41 9.40
N THR A 2 -8.60 -10.40 8.77
CA THR A 2 -7.99 -10.24 7.43
C THR A 2 -9.05 -10.62 6.42
N SER A 3 -9.51 -9.65 5.65
CA SER A 3 -10.50 -9.88 4.60
C SER A 3 -9.87 -10.69 3.48
N LYS A 4 -10.60 -11.68 2.95
CA LYS A 4 -10.07 -12.75 2.10
C LYS A 4 -9.36 -12.27 0.82
N ASN A 5 -9.61 -11.02 0.40
CA ASN A 5 -9.06 -10.42 -0.82
C ASN A 5 -8.03 -9.31 -0.56
N LEU A 6 -7.70 -9.03 0.71
CA LEU A 6 -6.65 -8.07 1.05
C LEU A 6 -5.36 -8.82 1.35
N VAL A 7 -4.29 -8.43 0.66
CA VAL A 7 -2.96 -9.02 0.86
C VAL A 7 -2.22 -8.21 1.92
N GLN A 8 -1.72 -8.87 2.97
CA GLN A 8 -0.84 -8.18 3.92
C GLN A 8 0.55 -7.98 3.32
N VAL A 9 0.93 -6.72 3.15
CA VAL A 9 2.22 -6.31 2.60
C VAL A 9 3.18 -6.06 3.77
N THR A 10 4.33 -6.71 3.68
CA THR A 10 5.43 -6.63 4.63
C THR A 10 6.72 -6.35 3.87
N ASP A 11 7.79 -6.00 4.59
CA ASP A 11 9.11 -5.83 3.98
C ASP A 11 9.61 -7.09 3.25
N GLN A 12 9.18 -8.27 3.69
CA GLN A 12 9.65 -9.56 3.20
C GLN A 12 9.00 -9.96 1.87
N ASN A 13 7.76 -9.53 1.63
CA ASN A 13 6.99 -9.90 0.44
C ASN A 13 6.73 -8.72 -0.49
N PHE A 14 7.24 -7.52 -0.20
CA PHE A 14 7.02 -6.33 -1.01
C PHE A 14 7.45 -6.52 -2.47
N GLU A 15 8.65 -7.06 -2.69
CA GLU A 15 9.18 -7.25 -4.05
C GLU A 15 8.30 -8.17 -4.89
N THR A 16 7.77 -9.24 -4.29
CA THR A 16 6.94 -10.22 -5.01
C THR A 16 5.49 -9.76 -5.13
N THR A 17 4.97 -9.03 -4.15
CA THR A 17 3.55 -8.67 -4.04
C THR A 17 3.23 -7.33 -4.69
N VAL A 18 4.19 -6.39 -4.69
CA VAL A 18 4.00 -5.02 -5.17
C VAL A 18 4.90 -4.71 -6.35
N ALA A 19 6.23 -4.82 -6.19
CA ALA A 19 7.17 -4.37 -7.22
C ALA A 19 7.17 -5.25 -8.49
N GLY A 20 7.09 -6.57 -8.31
CA GLY A 20 7.05 -7.56 -9.39
C GLY A 20 5.64 -8.04 -9.76
N ALA A 21 4.60 -7.35 -9.31
CA ALA A 21 3.23 -7.76 -9.57
C ALA A 21 2.87 -7.65 -11.06
N ALA A 22 2.26 -8.72 -11.61
CA ALA A 22 1.78 -8.73 -12.99
C ALA A 22 0.56 -7.82 -13.22
N ARG A 23 -0.16 -7.49 -12.15
CA ARG A 23 -1.35 -6.62 -12.17
C ARG A 23 -1.07 -5.35 -11.37
N PRO A 24 -1.74 -4.22 -11.69
CA PRO A 24 -1.64 -3.01 -10.88
C PRO A 24 -1.93 -3.29 -9.40
N VAL A 25 -1.19 -2.63 -8.52
CA VAL A 25 -1.31 -2.82 -7.07
C VAL A 25 -1.70 -1.50 -6.41
N LEU A 26 -2.79 -1.53 -5.64
CA LEU A 26 -3.17 -0.46 -4.73
C LEU A 26 -2.72 -0.86 -3.32
N VAL A 27 -1.98 0.01 -2.65
CA VAL A 27 -1.50 -0.23 -1.28
C VAL A 27 -2.19 0.74 -0.33
N ASP A 28 -3.00 0.19 0.59
CA ASP A 28 -3.59 0.92 1.70
C ASP A 28 -2.60 1.00 2.87
N PHE A 29 -2.02 2.19 3.08
CA PHE A 29 -1.11 2.46 4.18
C PHE A 29 -1.93 2.88 5.41
N TRP A 30 -2.00 2.01 6.41
CA TRP A 30 -2.90 2.19 7.55
C TRP A 30 -2.19 2.03 8.89
N ALA A 31 -2.86 2.44 9.98
CA ALA A 31 -2.41 2.22 11.34
C ALA A 31 -3.58 2.06 12.31
N THR A 32 -3.35 1.40 13.46
CA THR A 32 -4.38 1.14 14.48
C THR A 32 -4.93 2.39 15.17
N TRP A 33 -4.18 3.49 15.20
CA TRP A 33 -4.62 4.78 15.72
C TRP A 33 -5.29 5.67 14.64
N CYS A 34 -5.26 5.27 13.37
CA CYS A 34 -5.81 6.06 12.28
C CYS A 34 -7.33 5.87 12.16
N ALA A 35 -8.10 6.75 12.80
CA ALA A 35 -9.57 6.72 12.73
C ALA A 35 -10.10 6.88 11.28
N PRO A 36 -9.57 7.78 10.44
CA PRO A 36 -9.98 7.85 9.02
C PRO A 36 -9.73 6.55 8.25
N CYS A 37 -8.60 5.88 8.47
CA CYS A 37 -8.28 4.62 7.81
C CYS A 37 -9.31 3.53 8.18
N LYS A 38 -9.73 3.47 9.46
CA LYS A 38 -10.78 2.54 9.90
C LYS A 38 -12.12 2.80 9.23
N ALA A 39 -12.46 4.06 9.01
CA ALA A 39 -13.69 4.44 8.30
C ALA A 39 -13.61 4.08 6.80
N LEU A 40 -12.42 4.10 6.21
CA LEU A 40 -12.20 3.76 4.80
C LEU A 40 -12.13 2.25 4.55
N LYS A 41 -11.72 1.46 5.54
CA LYS A 41 -11.52 0.00 5.42
C LYS A 41 -12.67 -0.77 4.76
N PRO A 42 -13.96 -0.52 5.07
CA PRO A 42 -15.06 -1.22 4.39
C PRO A 42 -15.09 -0.95 2.89
N VAL A 43 -14.80 0.28 2.47
CA VAL A 43 -14.73 0.65 1.04
C VAL A 43 -13.57 -0.05 0.35
N ILE A 44 -12.41 -0.14 1.00
CA ILE A 44 -11.25 -0.87 0.47
C ILE A 44 -11.56 -2.37 0.32
N GLU A 45 -12.28 -2.96 1.27
CA GLU A 45 -12.72 -4.35 1.22
C GLU A 45 -13.72 -4.61 0.09
N GLU A 46 -14.64 -3.69 -0.15
CA GLU A 46 -15.57 -3.74 -1.29
C GLU A 46 -14.82 -3.65 -2.62
N LEU A 47 -13.88 -2.72 -2.76
CA LEU A 47 -13.04 -2.59 -3.97
C LEU A 47 -12.19 -3.84 -4.22
N ALA A 48 -11.69 -4.49 -3.15
CA ALA A 48 -10.92 -5.72 -3.26
C ALA A 48 -11.77 -6.91 -3.75
N LEU A 49 -13.09 -6.87 -3.53
CA LEU A 49 -14.04 -7.84 -4.08
C LEU A 49 -14.38 -7.50 -5.53
N GLU A 50 -14.75 -6.26 -5.81
CA GLU A 50 -15.20 -5.83 -7.14
C GLU A 50 -14.12 -5.97 -8.21
N TYR A 51 -12.86 -5.67 -7.85
CA TYR A 51 -11.73 -5.66 -8.78
C TYR A 51 -10.74 -6.82 -8.57
N ALA A 52 -11.16 -7.91 -7.92
CA ALA A 52 -10.28 -9.02 -7.53
C ALA A 52 -9.44 -9.61 -8.68
N ASP A 53 -9.97 -9.60 -9.90
CA ASP A 53 -9.29 -10.09 -11.12
C ASP A 53 -8.46 -9.02 -11.83
N GLN A 54 -8.69 -7.74 -11.54
CA GLN A 54 -8.08 -6.60 -12.26
C GLN A 54 -6.91 -5.99 -11.50
N ILE A 55 -7.01 -5.87 -10.18
CA ILE A 55 -5.98 -5.23 -9.34
C ILE A 55 -5.69 -6.10 -8.11
N VAL A 56 -4.49 -5.93 -7.56
CA VAL A 56 -4.16 -6.46 -6.24
C VAL A 56 -4.32 -5.33 -5.24
N ILE A 57 -5.07 -5.57 -4.17
CA ILE A 57 -5.17 -4.62 -3.05
C ILE A 57 -4.38 -5.16 -1.87
N GLY A 58 -3.33 -4.44 -1.51
CA GLY A 58 -2.47 -4.75 -0.38
C GLY A 58 -2.70 -3.79 0.78
N GLU A 59 -2.63 -4.27 2.02
CA GLU A 59 -2.61 -3.44 3.23
C GLU A 59 -1.19 -3.43 3.80
N LEU A 60 -0.70 -2.25 4.19
CA LEU A 60 0.59 -2.10 4.86
C LEU A 60 0.42 -1.34 6.17
N ASP A 61 0.68 -2.02 7.28
CA ASP A 61 0.72 -1.39 8.61
C ASP A 61 1.98 -0.53 8.76
N VAL A 62 1.78 0.79 8.90
CA VAL A 62 2.86 1.75 9.08
C VAL A 62 3.35 1.85 10.53
N VAL A 63 2.77 1.10 11.49
CA VAL A 63 3.25 1.03 12.87
C VAL A 63 3.30 -0.42 13.36
N ARG A 64 4.48 -1.05 13.26
CA ARG A 64 4.70 -2.42 13.75
C ARG A 64 5.40 -2.42 15.12
N GLY A 65 4.85 -3.15 16.09
CA GLY A 65 5.45 -3.30 17.42
C GLY A 65 5.62 -1.99 18.20
N GLY A 66 4.72 -1.02 17.98
CA GLY A 66 4.77 0.30 18.63
C GLY A 66 5.80 1.26 18.02
N LYS A 67 6.42 0.91 16.89
CA LYS A 67 7.36 1.77 16.16
C LYS A 67 6.85 2.06 14.76
N PRO A 68 6.97 3.31 14.26
CA PRO A 68 6.72 3.62 12.87
C PRO A 68 7.56 2.74 11.95
N ALA A 69 6.98 2.31 10.83
CA ALA A 69 7.69 1.64 9.76
C ALA A 69 8.81 2.58 9.28
N GLN A 70 10.06 2.17 9.51
CA GLN A 70 11.23 2.98 9.15
C GLN A 70 11.45 3.05 7.65
N ARG A 71 10.81 2.14 6.91
CA ARG A 71 10.88 2.04 5.46
C ARG A 71 9.46 1.87 4.92
N ILE A 72 8.82 2.99 4.61
CA ILE A 72 7.61 3.00 3.80
C ILE A 72 8.09 2.90 2.36
N VAL A 73 8.22 1.68 1.82
CA VAL A 73 8.50 1.49 0.39
C VAL A 73 7.22 1.83 -0.38
N GLY A 74 6.97 3.11 -0.53
CA GLY A 74 5.92 3.66 -1.36
C GLY A 74 6.59 4.59 -2.35
N TYR A 75 6.65 4.16 -3.61
CA TYR A 75 7.09 4.98 -4.75
C TYR A 75 8.54 5.51 -4.65
N GLN A 76 9.48 4.87 -5.36
CA GLN A 76 10.64 5.63 -5.84
C GLN A 76 10.12 6.63 -6.88
N PRO A 77 10.41 7.95 -6.75
CA PRO A 77 10.30 8.86 -7.87
C PRO A 77 10.98 8.21 -9.06
N LYS A 78 10.23 7.96 -10.14
CA LYS A 78 10.86 7.63 -11.42
C LYS A 78 11.96 8.67 -11.63
N ALA A 79 13.13 8.29 -12.13
CA ALA A 79 14.29 9.20 -12.20
C ALA A 79 13.97 10.57 -12.82
N ASN A 80 13.00 10.60 -13.73
CA ASN A 80 12.47 11.80 -14.37
C ASN A 80 11.62 12.72 -13.46
N LEU A 81 11.06 12.25 -12.35
CA LEU A 81 10.30 13.07 -11.40
C LEU A 81 11.25 13.91 -10.53
N ARG A 82 12.41 13.37 -10.13
CA ARG A 82 13.43 14.13 -9.39
C ARG A 82 13.94 15.31 -10.22
N GLN A 83 14.24 15.08 -11.49
CA GLN A 83 14.58 16.16 -12.43
C GLN A 83 13.50 17.23 -12.55
N LYS A 84 12.21 16.85 -12.48
CA LYS A 84 11.10 17.81 -12.55
C LYS A 84 10.93 18.63 -11.28
N ILE A 85 11.25 18.06 -10.12
CA ILE A 85 11.18 18.76 -8.82
C ILE A 85 12.34 19.75 -8.69
N ASP A 86 13.56 19.32 -9.06
CA ASP A 86 14.76 20.17 -9.04
C ASP A 86 14.69 21.32 -10.06
N ALA A 87 13.84 21.23 -11.08
CA ALA A 87 13.61 22.30 -12.05
C ALA A 87 12.59 23.36 -11.58
N VAL A 88 11.88 23.10 -10.47
CA VAL A 88 10.83 23.97 -9.92
C VAL A 88 11.24 24.60 -8.58
N LEU A 89 12.27 24.05 -7.93
CA LEU A 89 12.95 24.63 -6.76
C LEU A 89 14.17 25.46 -7.20
#